data_AF-A0AAU7U446-F1
#
_entry.id   AF-A0AAU7U446-F1
#
_cell.length_a   1.000
_cell.length_b   1.000
_cell.length_c   1.000
_cell.angle_alpha   90.00
_cell.angle_beta   90.00
_cell.angle_gamma   90.00
#
_symmetry.space_group_name_H-M   'P 1'
#
loop_
_entity.id
_entity.type
_entity.pdbx_description
1 polymer ?
#
loop_
_entity_poly.entity_id
_entity_poly.type
_entity_poly.pdbx_seq_one_letter_code
_entity_poly.pdbx_strand_id
1 'polypeptide(L)'
;MAMVNIRIDDNLKADGEAVFRAEGVSATEAITQLYRHAVQYRKLPFNDPRIILQQMRDAIHHASDVATGLNIKHCKNGFISVIERDAARAVFDGTSRSLEDNYGALQSACGGFLQQAWVDAANAMKGLLWMVSLCTEKVSGGLIVRAELNRATRALSDSYTEISRITERFAPQD
;
A
#
# COMPACT_ATOMS: atom_id res chain seq x y z
N MET A 1 -20.51 -33.87 11.71
CA MET A 1 -19.88 -32.69 11.09
C MET A 1 -20.46 -32.52 9.70
N ALA A 2 -20.92 -31.32 9.35
CA ALA A 2 -21.36 -31.05 7.97
C ALA A 2 -20.13 -31.00 7.06
N MET A 3 -20.19 -31.68 5.93
CA MET A 3 -19.15 -31.64 4.90
C MET A 3 -19.39 -30.42 4.02
N VAL A 4 -18.36 -29.59 3.83
CA VAL A 4 -18.41 -28.43 2.95
C VAL A 4 -17.59 -28.74 1.70
N ASN A 5 -18.27 -28.81 0.55
CA ASN A 5 -17.62 -28.98 -0.75
C ASN A 5 -17.50 -27.62 -1.43
N ILE A 6 -16.28 -27.13 -1.60
CA ILE A 6 -15.97 -25.85 -2.24
C ILE A 6 -15.39 -26.14 -3.62
N ARG A 7 -15.98 -25.55 -4.66
CA ARG A 7 -15.36 -25.50 -5.99
C ARG A 7 -14.36 -24.35 -6.02
N ILE A 8 -13.12 -24.63 -6.39
CA ILE A 8 -12.02 -23.68 -6.43
C ILE A 8 -11.17 -23.95 -7.68
N ASP A 9 -10.57 -22.91 -8.24
CA ASP A 9 -9.60 -23.03 -9.32
C ASP A 9 -8.35 -23.78 -8.84
N ASP A 10 -7.76 -24.61 -9.71
CA ASP A 10 -6.65 -25.50 -9.34
C ASP A 10 -5.37 -24.71 -8.99
N ASN A 11 -5.09 -23.61 -9.69
CA ASN A 11 -3.93 -22.77 -9.38
C ASN A 11 -4.15 -22.03 -8.07
N LEU A 12 -5.33 -21.44 -7.89
CA LEU A 12 -5.67 -20.74 -6.65
C LEU A 12 -5.61 -21.68 -5.43
N LYS A 13 -6.02 -22.94 -5.60
CA LYS A 13 -5.92 -23.96 -4.56
C LYS A 13 -4.46 -24.27 -4.22
N ALA A 14 -3.62 -24.51 -5.22
CA ALA A 14 -2.21 -24.83 -5.02
C ALA A 14 -1.45 -23.70 -4.32
N ASP A 15 -1.67 -22.45 -4.76
CA ASP A 15 -1.04 -21.26 -4.17
C ASP A 15 -1.52 -21.05 -2.74
N GLY A 16 -2.83 -21.18 -2.49
CA GLY A 16 -3.40 -21.06 -1.15
C GLY A 16 -2.86 -22.13 -0.18
N GLU A 17 -2.77 -23.38 -0.61
CA GLU A 17 -2.20 -24.47 0.20
C GLU A 17 -0.72 -24.26 0.52
N ALA A 18 0.06 -23.67 -0.40
CA ALA A 18 1.45 -23.32 -0.16
C ALA A 18 1.58 -22.24 0.94
N VAL A 19 0.74 -21.21 0.88
CA VAL A 19 0.70 -20.14 1.90
C VAL A 19 0.29 -20.70 3.25
N PHE A 20 -0.79 -21.48 3.34
CA PHE A 20 -1.24 -22.05 4.61
C PHE A 20 -0.19 -22.97 5.24
N ARG A 21 0.52 -23.76 4.42
CA ARG A 21 1.61 -24.61 4.90
C ARG A 21 2.77 -23.81 5.46
N ALA A 22 3.13 -22.67 4.85
CA ALA A 22 4.17 -21.79 5.35
C ALA A 22 3.82 -21.22 6.73
N GLU A 23 2.53 -20.95 6.97
CA GLU A 23 2.00 -20.46 8.25
C GLU A 23 1.71 -21.59 9.26
N GLY A 24 1.97 -22.86 8.92
CA GLY A 24 1.73 -24.01 9.79
C GLY A 24 0.25 -24.35 10.01
N VAL A 25 -0.65 -23.88 9.13
CA VAL A 25 -2.10 -24.08 9.21
C VAL A 25 -2.57 -24.96 8.06
N SER A 26 -3.56 -25.83 8.28
CA SER A 26 -4.18 -26.59 7.18
C SER A 26 -5.28 -25.77 6.49
N ALA A 27 -5.53 -26.03 5.19
CA ALA A 27 -6.62 -25.36 4.47
C ALA A 27 -7.99 -25.55 5.17
N THR A 28 -8.27 -26.76 5.68
CA THR A 28 -9.48 -27.06 6.46
C THR A 28 -9.57 -26.20 7.71
N GLU A 29 -8.46 -26.00 8.41
CA GLU A 29 -8.41 -25.20 9.64
C GLU A 29 -8.60 -23.72 9.35
N ALA A 30 -7.96 -23.19 8.31
CA ALA A 30 -8.16 -21.81 7.85
C ALA A 30 -9.63 -21.55 7.47
N ILE A 31 -10.25 -22.43 6.69
CA ILE A 31 -11.67 -22.33 6.30
C ILE A 31 -12.59 -22.42 7.54
N THR A 32 -12.27 -23.31 8.48
CA THR A 32 -13.03 -23.45 9.72
C THR A 32 -12.95 -22.18 10.57
N GLN A 33 -11.78 -21.57 10.68
CA GLN A 33 -11.59 -20.31 11.40
C GLN A 33 -12.35 -19.16 10.73
N LEU A 34 -12.31 -19.06 9.40
CA LEU A 34 -13.09 -18.09 8.63
C LEU A 34 -14.59 -18.24 8.90
N TYR A 35 -15.10 -19.47 8.87
CA TYR A 35 -16.51 -19.74 9.15
C TYR A 35 -16.90 -19.37 10.59
N ARG A 36 -16.05 -19.73 11.57
CA ARG A 36 -16.27 -19.35 12.98
C ARG A 36 -16.32 -17.84 13.16
N HIS A 37 -15.42 -17.11 12.51
CA HIS A 37 -15.43 -15.64 12.52
C HIS A 37 -16.73 -15.09 11.94
N ALA A 38 -17.14 -15.58 10.77
CA ALA A 38 -18.36 -15.15 10.11
C ALA A 38 -19.62 -15.37 10.97
N VAL A 39 -19.72 -16.52 11.64
CA VAL A 39 -20.84 -16.82 12.55
C VAL A 39 -20.80 -15.96 13.81
N GLN A 40 -19.62 -15.83 14.43
CA GLN A 40 -19.47 -15.11 15.70
C GLN A 40 -19.73 -13.60 15.56
N TYR A 41 -19.18 -12.98 14.51
CA TYR A 41 -19.23 -11.53 14.33
C TYR A 41 -20.26 -11.09 13.30
N ARG A 42 -20.96 -12.03 12.64
CA ARG A 42 -21.91 -11.77 11.54
C ARG A 42 -21.33 -10.89 10.42
N LYS A 43 -20.01 -10.96 10.23
CA LYS A 43 -19.25 -10.24 9.20
C LYS A 43 -18.06 -11.08 8.76
N LEU A 44 -17.59 -10.89 7.53
CA LEU A 44 -16.36 -11.52 7.07
C LEU A 44 -15.14 -10.81 7.71
N PRO A 45 -14.04 -11.53 7.99
CA PRO A 45 -12.80 -10.96 8.52
C PRO A 45 -11.99 -10.18 7.48
N PHE A 46 -12.60 -9.86 6.33
CA PHE A 46 -11.98 -9.00 5.34
C PHE A 46 -12.21 -7.55 5.78
N ASN A 47 -11.15 -6.74 5.71
CA ASN A 47 -11.30 -5.30 5.88
C ASN A 47 -12.32 -4.80 4.85
N ASP A 48 -13.25 -3.95 5.27
CA ASP A 48 -14.16 -3.28 4.34
C ASP A 48 -13.28 -2.59 3.29
N PRO A 49 -13.43 -2.89 1.99
CA PRO A 49 -12.65 -2.27 0.94
C PRO A 49 -12.65 -0.74 1.02
N ARG A 50 -13.70 -0.14 1.58
CA ARG A 50 -13.76 1.31 1.87
C ARG A 50 -12.76 1.76 2.91
N ILE A 51 -12.62 1.00 4.00
CA ILE A 51 -11.64 1.28 5.06
C ILE A 51 -10.23 1.16 4.48
N ILE A 52 -9.97 0.12 3.68
CA ILE A 52 -8.68 -0.04 3.00
C ILE A 52 -8.43 1.15 2.06
N LEU A 53 -9.40 1.51 1.21
CA LEU A 53 -9.30 2.65 0.30
C LEU A 53 -8.99 3.94 1.03
N GLN A 54 -9.70 4.21 2.12
CA GLN A 54 -9.53 5.43 2.90
C GLN A 54 -8.18 5.49 3.60
N GLN A 55 -7.75 4.39 4.24
CA GLN A 55 -6.42 4.29 4.84
C GLN A 55 -5.31 4.49 3.81
N MET A 56 -5.48 3.95 2.59
CA MET A 56 -4.48 4.01 1.54
C MET A 56 -4.42 5.40 0.90
N ARG A 57 -5.58 6.03 0.69
CA ARG A 57 -5.67 7.44 0.30
C ARG A 57 -4.90 8.32 1.28
N ASP A 58 -5.14 8.15 2.58
CA ASP A 58 -4.52 8.97 3.62
C ASP A 58 -3.00 8.69 3.71
N ALA A 59 -2.57 7.43 3.55
CA ALA A 59 -1.16 7.06 3.51
C ALA A 59 -0.42 7.64 2.30
N ILE A 60 -1.02 7.63 1.10
CA ILE A 60 -0.45 8.25 -0.10
C ILE A 60 -0.35 9.75 0.07
N HIS A 61 -1.38 10.40 0.64
CA HIS A 61 -1.35 11.84 0.92
C HIS A 61 -0.19 12.19 1.85
N HIS A 62 -0.07 11.46 2.97
CA HIS A 62 1.01 11.69 3.93
C HIS A 62 2.40 11.53 3.29
N ALA A 63 2.59 10.49 2.48
CA ALA A 63 3.84 10.29 1.76
C ALA A 63 4.11 11.41 0.73
N SER A 64 3.08 11.93 0.06
CA SER A 64 3.20 13.08 -0.84
C SER A 64 3.65 14.35 -0.08
N ASP A 65 3.07 14.61 1.10
CA ASP A 65 3.45 15.73 1.96
C ASP A 65 4.91 15.62 2.40
N VAL A 66 5.34 14.42 2.81
CA VAL A 66 6.72 14.14 3.20
C VAL A 66 7.68 14.36 2.03
N ALA A 67 7.35 13.85 0.84
CA ALA A 67 8.17 14.05 -0.36
C ALA A 67 8.29 15.54 -0.72
N THR A 68 7.19 16.29 -0.64
CA THR A 68 7.17 17.74 -0.89
C THR A 68 8.02 18.49 0.13
N GLY A 69 7.88 18.15 1.42
CA GLY A 69 8.66 18.75 2.49
C GLY A 69 10.17 18.52 2.34
N LEU A 70 10.58 17.31 1.92
CA LEU A 70 11.97 17.02 1.59
C LEU A 70 12.47 17.86 0.42
N ASN A 71 11.67 17.97 -0.64
CA ASN A 71 12.05 18.74 -1.82
C ASN A 71 12.22 20.23 -1.50
N ILE A 72 11.29 20.83 -0.74
CA ILE A 72 11.40 22.24 -0.30
C ILE A 72 12.66 22.45 0.54
N LYS A 73 12.94 21.55 1.48
CA LYS A 73 14.15 21.65 2.32
C LYS A 73 15.42 21.53 1.50
N HIS A 74 15.47 20.58 0.56
CA HIS A 74 16.60 20.44 -0.34
C HIS A 74 16.82 21.70 -1.18
N CYS A 75 15.76 22.26 -1.78
CA CYS A 75 15.84 23.50 -2.56
C CYS A 75 16.27 24.72 -1.72
N LYS A 76 15.84 24.81 -0.46
CA LYS A 76 16.14 25.96 0.41
C LYS A 76 17.53 25.89 1.04
N ASN A 77 17.93 24.71 1.51
CA ASN A 77 19.13 24.53 2.33
C ASN A 77 20.29 23.88 1.54
N GLY A 78 20.03 23.34 0.35
CA GLY A 78 20.98 22.56 -0.43
C GLY A 78 21.19 21.12 0.08
N PHE A 79 20.66 20.77 1.25
CA PHE A 79 20.79 19.45 1.87
C PHE A 79 19.56 19.10 2.74
N ILE A 80 19.43 17.82 3.06
CA ILE A 80 18.51 17.25 4.06
C ILE A 80 19.30 16.54 5.15
N SER A 81 18.79 16.50 6.38
CA SER A 81 19.46 15.76 7.46
C SER A 81 19.24 14.26 7.36
N VAL A 82 20.11 13.49 8.02
CA VAL A 82 20.01 12.02 8.11
C VAL A 82 18.69 11.61 8.78
N ILE A 83 18.29 12.32 9.83
CA ILE A 83 17.05 12.04 10.58
C ILE A 83 15.82 12.22 9.69
N GLU A 84 15.78 13.30 8.90
CA GLU A 84 14.67 13.57 7.97
C GLU A 84 14.59 12.53 6.85
N ARG A 85 15.76 12.12 6.32
CA ARG A 85 15.83 11.02 5.34
C ARG A 85 15.27 9.73 5.93
N ASP A 86 15.68 9.36 7.13
CA ASP A 86 15.27 8.08 7.75
C ASP A 86 13.77 8.07 8.08
N ALA A 87 13.24 9.19 8.57
CA ALA A 87 11.80 9.36 8.77
C ALA A 87 11.03 9.22 7.45
N ALA A 88 11.49 9.87 6.38
CA ALA A 88 10.85 9.77 5.08
C ALA A 88 10.93 8.36 4.48
N ARG A 89 12.08 7.69 4.63
CA ARG A 89 12.26 6.30 4.20
C ARG A 89 11.26 5.37 4.89
N ALA A 90 11.06 5.51 6.20
CA ALA A 90 10.11 4.69 6.94
C ALA A 90 8.67 4.89 6.43
N VAL A 91 8.29 6.13 6.11
CA VAL A 91 6.99 6.45 5.52
C VAL A 91 6.84 5.79 4.15
N PHE A 92 7.80 5.99 3.23
CA PHE A 92 7.73 5.42 1.89
C PHE A 92 7.71 3.88 1.88
N ASP A 93 8.50 3.25 2.76
CA ASP A 93 8.57 1.79 2.88
C ASP A 93 7.24 1.23 3.41
N GLY A 94 6.71 1.84 4.48
CA GLY A 94 5.44 1.46 5.06
C GLY A 94 4.28 1.62 4.08
N THR A 95 4.21 2.74 3.37
CA THR A 95 3.17 2.97 2.36
C THR A 95 3.31 2.00 1.19
N SER A 96 4.52 1.74 0.69
CA SER A 96 4.73 0.77 -0.40
C SER A 96 4.26 -0.63 -0.03
N ARG A 97 4.64 -1.14 1.15
CA ARG A 97 4.19 -2.47 1.59
C ARG A 97 2.69 -2.53 1.75
N SER A 98 2.09 -1.49 2.34
CA SER A 98 0.65 -1.47 2.54
C SER A 98 -0.13 -1.45 1.22
N LEU A 99 0.40 -0.78 0.19
CA LEU A 99 -0.15 -0.86 -1.17
C LEU A 99 -0.06 -2.29 -1.72
N GLU A 100 1.07 -2.97 -1.56
CA GLU A 100 1.27 -4.35 -2.05
C GLU A 100 0.35 -5.35 -1.33
N ASP A 101 0.31 -5.30 0.00
CA ASP A 101 -0.46 -6.22 0.84
C ASP A 101 -1.96 -6.14 0.58
N ASN A 102 -2.46 -4.95 0.21
CA ASN A 102 -3.88 -4.70 0.01
C ASN A 102 -4.32 -4.73 -1.47
N TYR A 103 -3.39 -4.89 -2.41
CA TYR A 103 -3.68 -4.84 -3.84
C TYR A 103 -4.73 -5.87 -4.26
N GLY A 104 -4.60 -7.13 -3.82
CA GLY A 104 -5.54 -8.20 -4.17
C GLY A 104 -6.96 -7.96 -3.63
N ALA A 105 -7.06 -7.47 -2.39
CA ALA A 105 -8.36 -7.17 -1.76
C ALA A 105 -9.10 -6.06 -2.53
N LEU A 106 -8.39 -5.02 -2.94
CA LEU A 106 -8.98 -3.90 -3.69
C LEU A 106 -9.24 -4.22 -5.16
N GLN A 107 -8.36 -5.00 -5.79
CA GLN A 107 -8.59 -5.48 -7.15
C GLN A 107 -9.91 -6.27 -7.23
N SER A 108 -10.14 -7.15 -6.24
CA SER A 108 -11.38 -7.93 -6.14
C SER A 108 -12.60 -7.05 -5.84
N ALA A 109 -12.47 -6.08 -4.93
CA ALA A 109 -13.59 -5.23 -4.50
C ALA A 109 -14.01 -4.21 -5.55
N CYS A 110 -13.05 -3.71 -6.33
CA CYS A 110 -13.26 -2.64 -7.30
C CYS A 110 -13.25 -3.14 -8.75
N GLY A 111 -13.36 -4.45 -8.99
CA GLY A 111 -13.50 -5.03 -10.33
C GLY A 111 -12.42 -4.59 -11.33
N GLY A 112 -11.20 -4.34 -10.86
CA GLY A 112 -10.07 -3.89 -11.69
C GLY A 112 -9.96 -2.38 -11.94
N PHE A 113 -10.92 -1.53 -11.54
CA PHE A 113 -10.89 -0.09 -11.82
C PHE A 113 -9.68 0.67 -11.19
N LEU A 114 -9.07 0.13 -10.13
CA LEU A 114 -7.96 0.76 -9.42
C LEU A 114 -6.57 0.39 -9.94
N GLN A 115 -6.48 -0.50 -10.92
CA GLN A 115 -5.23 -1.23 -11.20
C GLN A 115 -4.05 -0.30 -11.55
N GLN A 116 -4.28 0.71 -12.38
CA GLN A 116 -3.22 1.60 -12.84
C GLN A 116 -2.76 2.60 -11.77
N ALA A 117 -3.69 3.35 -11.16
CA ALA A 117 -3.37 4.34 -10.14
C ALA A 117 -2.67 3.71 -8.93
N TRP A 118 -3.03 2.47 -8.59
CA TRP A 118 -2.39 1.73 -7.50
C TRP A 118 -0.94 1.35 -7.81
N VAL A 119 -0.71 0.80 -9.01
CA VAL A 119 0.61 0.41 -9.49
C VAL A 119 1.51 1.64 -9.63
N ASP A 120 0.96 2.75 -10.11
CA ASP A 120 1.70 4.02 -10.25
C ASP A 120 2.09 4.60 -8.88
N ALA A 121 1.19 4.56 -7.89
CA ALA A 121 1.52 4.96 -6.52
C ALA A 121 2.63 4.09 -5.92
N ALA A 122 2.54 2.76 -6.05
CA ALA A 122 3.54 1.83 -5.54
C ALA A 122 4.91 2.04 -6.21
N ASN A 123 4.93 2.24 -7.53
CA ASN A 123 6.16 2.53 -8.28
C ASN A 123 6.75 3.89 -7.90
N ALA A 124 5.93 4.91 -7.67
CA ALA A 124 6.37 6.21 -7.21
C ALA A 124 6.99 6.12 -5.79
N MET A 125 6.41 5.34 -4.88
CA MET A 125 6.99 5.08 -3.56
C MET A 125 8.35 4.39 -3.65
N LYS A 126 8.46 3.33 -4.47
CA LYS A 126 9.74 2.64 -4.71
C LYS A 126 10.79 3.59 -5.28
N GLY A 127 10.39 4.47 -6.20
CA GLY A 127 11.24 5.52 -6.75
C GLY A 127 11.75 6.47 -5.66
N LEU A 128 10.86 7.01 -4.82
CA LEU A 128 11.25 7.89 -3.71
C LEU A 128 12.18 7.18 -2.72
N LEU A 129 11.89 5.93 -2.40
CA LEU A 129 12.68 5.11 -1.50
C LEU A 129 14.09 4.87 -2.03
N TRP A 130 14.22 4.61 -3.33
CA TRP A 130 15.50 4.54 -4.04
C TRP A 130 16.25 5.88 -3.98
N MET A 131 15.56 7.00 -4.26
CA MET A 131 16.18 8.33 -4.24
C MET A 131 16.73 8.70 -2.85
N VAL A 132 15.96 8.47 -1.78
CA VAL A 132 16.40 8.80 -0.42
C VAL A 132 17.42 7.81 0.13
N SER A 133 17.48 6.58 -0.39
CA SER A 133 18.40 5.54 0.10
C SER A 133 19.72 5.47 -0.67
N LEU A 134 19.69 5.58 -2.01
CA LEU A 134 20.81 5.27 -2.90
C LEU A 134 21.35 6.49 -3.65
N CYS A 135 20.57 7.57 -3.78
CA CYS A 135 21.04 8.83 -4.38
C CYS A 135 21.41 9.89 -3.34
N THR A 136 21.82 9.47 -2.14
CA THR A 136 22.27 10.40 -1.10
C THR A 136 23.80 10.49 -1.05
N GLU A 137 24.34 11.69 -1.23
CA GLU A 137 25.75 11.99 -1.04
C GLU A 137 25.95 12.71 0.28
N LYS A 138 26.94 12.29 1.07
CA LYS A 138 27.22 12.90 2.37
C LYS A 138 28.08 14.14 2.18
N VAL A 139 27.63 15.28 2.72
CA VAL A 139 28.34 16.56 2.67
C VAL A 139 28.52 17.14 4.07
N SER A 140 29.42 18.12 4.23
CA SER A 140 29.62 18.84 5.49
C SER A 140 28.33 19.59 5.88
N GLY A 141 27.55 19.00 6.79
CA GLY A 141 26.27 19.54 7.26
C GLY A 141 25.04 18.68 7.00
N GLY A 142 25.12 17.63 6.17
CA GLY A 142 23.96 16.78 5.88
C GLY A 142 24.13 15.82 4.68
N LEU A 143 23.01 15.54 4.00
CA LEU A 143 22.92 14.69 2.82
C LEU A 143 22.34 15.48 1.64
N ILE A 144 22.88 15.27 0.45
CA ILE A 144 22.33 15.79 -0.81
C ILE A 144 21.62 14.64 -1.52
N VAL A 145 20.36 14.81 -1.91
CA VAL A 145 19.64 13.85 -2.76
C VAL A 145 19.86 14.26 -4.22
N ARG A 146 20.66 13.50 -4.98
CA ARG A 146 20.89 13.73 -6.41
C ARG A 146 19.82 13.04 -7.26
N ALA A 147 18.55 13.41 -7.08
CA ALA A 147 17.46 12.84 -7.87
C ALA A 147 16.29 13.81 -8.05
N GLU A 148 15.59 13.70 -9.18
CA GLU A 148 14.39 14.50 -9.48
C GLU A 148 13.18 14.06 -8.64
N LEU A 149 13.10 14.55 -7.41
CA LEU A 149 11.94 14.34 -6.53
C LEU A 149 10.62 14.77 -7.20
N ASN A 150 10.66 15.79 -8.06
CA ASN A 150 9.50 16.37 -8.75
C ASN A 150 8.69 15.37 -9.58
N ARG A 151 9.31 14.34 -10.16
CA ARG A 151 8.60 13.36 -10.98
C ARG A 151 7.80 12.38 -10.11
N ALA A 152 8.41 11.91 -9.02
CA ALA A 152 7.75 11.00 -8.11
C ALA A 152 6.66 11.70 -7.27
N THR A 153 6.88 12.94 -6.84
CA THR A 153 5.84 13.74 -6.16
C THR A 153 4.61 13.97 -7.05
N ARG A 154 4.80 14.24 -8.35
CA ARG A 154 3.69 14.38 -9.29
C ARG A 154 2.88 13.08 -9.44
N ALA A 155 3.57 11.96 -9.63
CA ALA A 155 2.92 10.65 -9.74
C ALA A 155 2.09 10.30 -8.48
N LEU A 156 2.57 10.66 -7.28
CA LEU A 156 1.81 10.49 -6.05
C LEU A 156 0.57 11.39 -5.98
N SER A 157 0.68 12.65 -6.39
CA SER A 157 -0.44 13.60 -6.41
C SER A 157 -1.55 13.15 -7.38
N ASP A 158 -1.17 12.67 -8.56
CA ASP A 158 -2.11 12.17 -9.55
C ASP A 158 -2.81 10.88 -9.04
N SER A 159 -2.03 9.97 -8.46
CA SER A 159 -2.56 8.73 -7.87
C SER A 159 -3.50 9.00 -6.68
N TYR A 160 -3.17 9.97 -5.83
CA TYR A 160 -4.03 10.41 -4.72
C TYR A 160 -5.38 10.93 -5.24
N THR A 161 -5.36 11.75 -6.29
CA THR A 161 -6.58 12.32 -6.87
C THR A 161 -7.50 11.21 -7.38
N GLU A 162 -6.95 10.23 -8.10
CA GLU A 162 -7.72 9.14 -8.67
C GLU A 162 -8.28 8.20 -7.59
N ILE A 163 -7.46 7.83 -6.60
CA ILE A 163 -7.91 7.01 -5.46
C ILE A 163 -8.97 7.75 -4.64
N SER A 164 -8.87 9.07 -4.49
CA SER A 164 -9.89 9.89 -3.81
C SER A 164 -11.23 9.84 -4.53
N ARG A 165 -11.25 10.04 -5.86
CA ARG A 165 -12.48 9.92 -6.68
C ARG A 165 -13.13 8.55 -6.56
N ILE A 166 -12.32 7.50 -6.54
CA ILE A 166 -12.83 6.13 -6.40
C ILE A 166 -13.40 5.94 -4.99
N THR A 167 -12.69 6.39 -3.96
CA THR A 167 -13.17 6.34 -2.56
C THR A 167 -14.52 7.04 -2.40
N GLU A 168 -14.69 8.21 -3.01
CA GLU A 168 -15.95 8.96 -3.02
C GLU A 168 -17.09 8.23 -3.74
N ARG A 169 -16.81 7.50 -4.82
CA ARG A 169 -17.80 6.65 -5.51
C ARG A 169 -18.29 5.48 -4.66
N PHE A 170 -17.48 5.02 -3.71
CA PHE A 170 -17.85 3.97 -2.76
C PHE A 170 -18.45 4.53 -1.46
N ALA A 171 -18.57 5.87 -1.32
CA ALA A 171 -19.28 6.48 -0.21
C ALA A 171 -20.79 6.12 -0.30
N PRO A 172 -21.46 5.91 0.85
CA PRO A 172 -22.90 5.70 0.84
C PRO A 172 -23.59 6.87 0.14
N GLN A 173 -24.44 6.56 -0.84
CA GLN A 173 -25.41 7.54 -1.34
C GLN A 173 -26.53 7.59 -0.31
N ASP A 174 -26.70 8.75 0.32
CA ASP A 174 -27.83 9.04 1.21
C ASP A 174 -29.18 8.90 0.49
#